data_AF-A0A9X3N2Z4-F1
#
_entry.id   AF-A0A9X3N2Z4-F1
#
_cell.length_a   1.000
_cell.length_b   1.000
_cell.length_c   1.000
_cell.angle_alpha   90.00
_cell.angle_beta   90.00
_cell.angle_gamma   90.00
#
_symmetry.space_group_name_H-M   'P 1'
#
loop_
_entity.id
_entity.type
_entity.pdbx_description
1 polymer ?
#
loop_
_entity_poly.entity_id
_entity_poly.type
_entity_poly.pdbx_seq_one_letter_code
_entity_poly.pdbx_strand_id
1 'polypeptide(L)'
;MPTVHGLEFAYSLYPLPPGRMPFRRWRWELWHGSQLIAAGWRLGRPDAGRALRVYAAEHGHKLFGLPVPPRDPRTGRGDLPPGTTERLAIGPITALLVPRALERPAVSAPVP
;
A
#
# COMPACT_ATOMS: atom_id res chain seq x y z
N MET A 1 -9.85 -17.42 -19.83
CA MET A 1 -10.20 -16.96 -18.47
C MET A 1 -10.48 -15.47 -18.53
N PRO A 2 -11.53 -14.95 -17.88
CA PRO A 2 -11.79 -13.51 -17.88
C PRO A 2 -10.72 -12.80 -17.04
N THR A 3 -9.94 -11.92 -17.66
CA THR A 3 -9.05 -11.01 -16.94
C THR A 3 -9.86 -9.80 -16.51
N VAL A 4 -9.98 -9.58 -15.21
CA VAL A 4 -10.66 -8.39 -14.71
C VAL A 4 -9.68 -7.23 -14.75
N HIS A 5 -10.06 -6.19 -15.50
CA HIS A 5 -9.35 -4.93 -15.62
C HIS A 5 -10.10 -3.83 -14.86
N GLY A 6 -9.37 -2.88 -14.27
CA GLY A 6 -9.96 -1.65 -13.71
C GLY A 6 -10.21 -1.66 -12.19
N LEU A 7 -9.65 -2.60 -11.43
CA LEU A 7 -9.70 -2.51 -9.97
C LEU A 7 -8.71 -1.43 -9.49
N GLU A 8 -9.19 -0.42 -8.78
CA GLU A 8 -8.36 0.66 -8.25
C GLU A 8 -8.30 0.62 -6.73
N PHE A 9 -7.09 0.67 -6.19
CA PHE A 9 -6.84 0.83 -4.77
C PHE A 9 -6.10 2.13 -4.53
N ALA A 10 -6.66 2.98 -3.68
CA ALA A 10 -5.97 4.17 -3.23
C ALA A 10 -5.00 3.81 -2.10
N TYR A 11 -3.81 4.39 -2.09
CA TYR A 11 -2.83 4.16 -1.03
C TYR A 11 -2.25 5.46 -0.48
N SER A 12 -1.84 5.42 0.78
CA SER A 12 -1.01 6.47 1.39
C SER A 12 0.27 5.84 1.91
N LEU A 13 1.41 6.45 1.60
CA LEU A 13 2.73 5.98 2.00
C LEU A 13 3.59 7.18 2.42
N TYR A 14 3.90 7.31 3.70
CA TYR A 14 4.64 8.47 4.20
C TYR A 14 5.55 8.11 5.38
N PRO A 15 6.67 8.84 5.54
CA PRO A 15 7.50 8.69 6.72
C PRO A 15 6.77 9.26 7.95
N LEU A 16 6.81 8.54 9.06
CA LEU A 16 6.41 9.05 10.35
C LEU A 16 7.50 9.97 10.91
N PRO A 17 7.13 11.01 11.68
CA PRO A 17 8.09 11.84 12.37
C PRO A 17 9.07 10.98 13.20
N PRO A 18 10.37 11.36 13.25
CA PRO A 18 11.32 10.74 14.16
C PRO A 18 10.79 10.88 15.59
N GLY A 19 10.64 9.74 16.27
CA GLY A 19 10.26 9.71 17.68
C GLY A 19 11.50 9.67 18.56
N ARG A 20 11.35 9.19 19.81
CA ARG A 20 12.48 8.90 20.72
C ARG A 20 13.44 7.82 20.20
N MET A 21 13.05 7.07 19.18
CA MET A 21 13.83 5.99 18.60
C MET A 21 14.58 6.44 17.34
N PRO A 22 15.83 6.01 17.11
CA PRO A 22 16.69 6.52 16.03
C PRO A 22 16.32 5.99 14.64
N PHE A 23 15.34 5.09 14.53
CA PHE A 23 14.94 4.50 13.26
C PHE A 23 13.75 5.23 12.63
N ARG A 24 13.85 5.45 11.32
CA ARG A 24 12.73 5.95 10.51
C ARG A 24 11.65 4.88 10.44
N ARG A 25 10.39 5.31 10.50
CA ARG A 25 9.23 4.46 10.32
C ARG A 25 8.42 4.98 9.14
N TRP A 26 7.89 4.08 8.35
CA TRP A 26 7.02 4.38 7.22
C TRP A 26 5.64 3.86 7.53
N ARG A 27 4.66 4.74 7.51
CA ARG A 27 3.25 4.37 7.61
C ARG A 27 2.70 4.12 6.21
N TRP A 28 1.87 3.10 6.11
CA TRP A 28 1.17 2.76 4.90
C TRP A 28 -0.31 2.51 5.20
N GLU A 29 -1.16 2.90 4.25
CA GLU A 29 -2.61 2.72 4.32
C GLU A 29 -3.12 2.33 2.94
N LEU A 30 -4.03 1.38 2.90
CA LEU A 30 -4.66 0.86 1.69
C LEU A 30 -6.16 1.09 1.78
N TRP A 31 -6.72 1.65 0.72
CA TRP A 31 -8.09 2.10 0.62
C TRP A 31 -8.75 1.55 -0.64
N HIS A 32 -10.05 1.29 -0.57
CA HIS A 32 -10.90 0.97 -1.71
C HIS A 32 -12.13 1.88 -1.65
N GLY A 33 -12.24 2.84 -2.56
CA GLY A 33 -13.19 3.93 -2.44
C GLY A 33 -12.99 4.73 -1.15
N SER A 34 -14.04 4.83 -0.32
CA SER A 34 -14.01 5.49 0.99
C SER A 34 -13.59 4.56 2.14
N GLN A 35 -13.45 3.26 1.88
CA GLN A 35 -13.19 2.26 2.93
C GLN A 35 -11.69 2.05 3.13
N LEU A 36 -11.23 2.12 4.39
CA LEU A 36 -9.90 1.68 4.77
C LEU A 36 -9.87 0.15 4.81
N ILE A 37 -9.03 -0.45 3.97
CA ILE A 37 -8.89 -1.92 3.87
C ILE A 37 -7.85 -2.43 4.85
N ALA A 38 -6.70 -1.78 4.91
CA ALA A 38 -5.61 -2.17 5.79
C ALA A 38 -4.66 -0.98 6.04
N ALA A 39 -4.02 -0.98 7.20
CA ALA A 39 -2.99 0.00 7.53
C ALA A 39 -1.92 -0.61 8.43
N GLY A 40 -0.74 -0.02 8.41
CA GLY A 40 0.35 -0.44 9.28
C GLY A 40 1.57 0.46 9.17
N TRP A 41 2.66 0.01 9.77
CA TRP A 41 3.95 0.68 9.66
C TRP A 41 5.08 -0.35 9.47
N ARG A 42 6.17 0.10 8.84
CA ARG A 42 7.41 -0.66 8.65
C ARG A 42 8.63 0.23 8.86
N LEU A 43 9.80 -0.37 9.03
CA LEU A 43 11.06 0.37 9.18
C LEU A 43 11.56 0.88 7.82
N GLY A 44 11.46 0.05 6.77
CA GLY A 44 11.82 0.42 5.41
C GLY A 44 10.63 0.91 4.59
N ARG A 45 10.87 1.88 3.71
CA ARG A 45 9.94 2.25 2.63
C ARG A 45 9.62 1.08 1.71
N PRO A 46 10.60 0.27 1.24
CA PRO A 46 10.31 -0.88 0.39
C PRO A 46 9.41 -1.91 1.10
N ASP A 47 9.58 -2.10 2.40
CA ASP A 47 8.75 -3.02 3.20
C ASP A 47 7.31 -2.53 3.33
N ALA A 48 7.13 -1.22 3.50
CA ALA A 48 5.81 -0.60 3.54
C ALA A 48 5.10 -0.70 2.17
N GLY A 49 5.82 -0.44 1.08
CA GLY A 49 5.31 -0.64 -0.28
C GLY A 49 4.97 -2.09 -0.59
N ARG A 50 5.81 -3.04 -0.14
CA ARG A 50 5.53 -4.47 -0.25
C ARG A 50 4.28 -4.86 0.52
N ALA A 51 4.08 -4.33 1.73
CA ALA A 51 2.86 -4.57 2.50
C ALA A 51 1.61 -4.12 1.72
N LEU A 52 1.62 -2.91 1.14
CA LEU A 52 0.50 -2.42 0.31
C LEU A 52 0.12 -3.39 -0.80
N ARG A 53 1.11 -3.88 -1.55
CA ARG A 53 0.88 -4.82 -2.66
C ARG A 53 0.31 -6.15 -2.19
N VAL A 54 0.81 -6.69 -1.07
CA VAL A 54 0.29 -7.94 -0.49
C VAL A 54 -1.17 -7.77 -0.06
N TYR A 55 -1.49 -6.69 0.66
CA TYR A 55 -2.87 -6.45 1.11
C TYR A 55 -3.82 -6.13 -0.04
N ALA A 56 -3.37 -5.42 -1.08
CA ALA A 56 -4.14 -5.20 -2.31
C ALA A 56 -4.41 -6.51 -3.05
N ALA A 57 -3.40 -7.40 -3.11
CA ALA A 57 -3.54 -8.72 -3.71
C ALA A 57 -4.56 -9.59 -2.95
N GLU A 58 -4.46 -9.64 -1.61
CA GLU A 58 -5.39 -10.39 -0.76
C GLU A 58 -6.82 -9.86 -0.89
N HIS A 59 -7.01 -8.54 -0.86
CA HIS A 59 -8.33 -7.93 -0.95
C HIS A 59 -8.93 -8.11 -2.35
N GLY A 60 -8.14 -7.94 -3.41
CA GLY A 60 -8.58 -8.18 -4.79
C GLY A 60 -9.10 -9.61 -4.99
N HIS A 61 -8.39 -10.62 -4.49
CA HIS A 61 -8.88 -12.00 -4.56
C HIS A 61 -10.20 -12.19 -3.81
N LYS A 62 -10.33 -11.61 -2.60
CA LYS A 62 -11.57 -11.67 -1.81
C LYS A 62 -12.75 -11.00 -2.51
N LEU A 63 -12.56 -9.83 -3.13
CA LEU A 63 -13.61 -9.11 -3.86
C LEU A 63 -14.21 -9.94 -5.00
N PHE A 64 -13.38 -10.75 -5.66
CA PHE A 64 -13.83 -11.60 -6.78
C PHE A 64 -14.09 -13.06 -6.38
N GLY A 65 -14.11 -13.39 -5.09
CA GLY A 65 -14.35 -14.76 -4.60
C GLY A 65 -13.27 -15.76 -5.01
N LEU A 66 -12.07 -15.29 -5.36
CA LEU A 66 -10.94 -16.13 -5.76
C LEU A 66 -10.17 -16.62 -4.53
N PRO A 67 -9.52 -17.80 -4.61
CA PRO A 67 -8.64 -18.27 -3.55
C PRO A 67 -7.49 -17.28 -3.34
N VAL A 68 -7.28 -16.86 -2.09
CA VAL A 68 -6.19 -15.96 -1.74
C VAL A 68 -4.87 -16.73 -1.86
N PRO A 69 -3.94 -16.30 -2.72
CA PRO A 69 -2.66 -16.98 -2.87
C PRO A 69 -1.86 -16.86 -1.56
N PRO A 70 -0.99 -17.83 -1.24
CA PRO A 70 -0.06 -17.71 -0.13
C PRO A 70 0.74 -16.40 -0.25
N ARG A 71 1.05 -15.78 0.88
CA ARG A 71 1.90 -14.58 0.94
C ARG A 71 3.29 -14.89 0.41
N ASP A 72 3.51 -14.78 -0.90
CA ASP A 72 4.81 -15.05 -1.50
C ASP A 72 5.78 -13.89 -1.16
N PRO A 73 6.96 -14.18 -0.59
CA PRO A 73 8.04 -13.22 -0.39
C PRO A 73 8.40 -12.39 -1.63
N ARG A 74 8.18 -12.94 -2.82
CA ARG A 74 8.42 -12.30 -4.11
C ARG A 74 7.26 -11.43 -4.58
N THR A 75 6.04 -11.60 -4.04
CA THR A 75 4.91 -10.71 -4.33
C THR A 75 5.23 -9.32 -3.79
N GLY A 76 5.33 -8.36 -4.70
CA GLY A 76 5.69 -6.98 -4.39
C GLY A 76 7.19 -6.70 -4.28
N ARG A 77 8.04 -7.46 -4.99
CA ARG A 77 9.40 -7.01 -5.30
C ARG A 77 9.36 -5.68 -6.05
N GLY A 78 10.30 -4.81 -5.71
CA GLY A 78 10.37 -3.46 -6.22
C GLY A 78 10.08 -2.44 -5.15
N ASP A 79 10.64 -1.26 -5.31
CA ASP A 79 10.43 -0.14 -4.41
C ASP A 79 9.27 0.68 -4.95
N LEU A 80 8.17 0.81 -4.20
CA LEU A 80 7.06 1.70 -4.59
C LEU A 80 7.44 3.12 -4.15
N PRO A 81 7.74 4.04 -5.07
CA PRO A 81 7.98 5.42 -4.69
C PRO A 81 6.65 6.05 -4.22
N PRO A 82 6.66 6.84 -3.14
CA PRO A 82 5.47 7.53 -2.70
C PRO A 82 4.99 8.47 -3.79
N GLY A 83 3.69 8.47 -4.08
CA GLY A 83 3.12 9.33 -5.13
C GLY A 83 3.20 8.74 -6.53
N THR A 84 3.69 7.51 -6.70
CA THR A 84 3.70 6.82 -7.99
C THR A 84 2.47 5.94 -8.14
N THR A 85 1.80 6.02 -9.28
CA THR A 85 0.78 5.04 -9.66
C THR A 85 1.46 3.77 -10.16
N GLU A 86 1.08 2.61 -9.62
CA GLU A 86 1.67 1.32 -10.00
C GLU A 86 0.58 0.34 -10.45
N ARG A 87 0.82 -0.36 -11.55
CA ARG A 87 -0.03 -1.47 -11.99
C ARG A 87 0.45 -2.77 -11.33
N LEU A 88 -0.43 -3.36 -10.54
CA LEU A 88 -0.18 -4.60 -9.82
C LEU A 88 -0.92 -5.75 -10.52
N ALA A 89 -0.16 -6.75 -10.98
CA ALA A 89 -0.71 -8.02 -11.45
C ALA A 89 -0.89 -8.96 -10.25
N ILE A 90 -2.13 -9.39 -10.02
CA ILE A 90 -2.58 -10.21 -8.89
C ILE A 90 -3.22 -11.48 -9.48
N GLY A 91 -2.40 -12.43 -9.93
CA GLY A 91 -2.91 -13.59 -10.67
C GLY A 91 -3.74 -13.16 -11.89
N PRO A 92 -5.04 -13.52 -11.99
CA PRO A 92 -5.91 -13.13 -13.11
C PRO A 92 -6.47 -11.69 -13.00
N ILE A 93 -6.19 -10.97 -11.90
CA ILE A 93 -6.69 -9.61 -11.65
C ILE A 93 -5.58 -8.61 -11.94
N THR A 94 -5.91 -7.55 -12.68
CA THR A 94 -5.08 -6.34 -12.72
C THR A 94 -5.67 -5.29 -11.79
N ALA A 95 -4.87 -4.82 -10.83
CA ALA A 95 -5.21 -3.65 -10.02
C ALA A 95 -4.28 -2.46 -10.27
N LEU A 96 -4.76 -1.25 -10.05
CA LEU A 96 -3.96 -0.03 -10.00
C LEU A 96 -3.84 0.44 -8.55
N LEU A 97 -2.61 0.63 -8.09
CA LEU A 97 -2.31 1.35 -6.86
C LEU A 97 -2.18 2.83 -7.20
N VAL A 98 -3.15 3.63 -6.80
CA VAL A 98 -3.15 5.08 -7.02
C VAL A 98 -2.80 5.82 -5.72
N PRO A 99 -1.85 6.76 -5.75
CA PRO A 99 -1.53 7.54 -4.56
C PRO A 99 -2.71 8.42 -4.19
N ARG A 100 -3.17 8.29 -2.95
CA ARG A 100 -4.15 9.19 -2.35
C ARG A 100 -3.39 10.45 -1.94
N ALA A 101 -3.64 11.56 -2.63
CA ALA A 101 -2.98 12.85 -2.38
C ALA A 101 -3.37 13.52 -1.05
N LEU A 102 -3.89 12.77 -0.08
CA LEU A 102 -4.35 13.32 1.19
C LEU A 102 -3.16 13.49 2.13
N GLU A 103 -2.77 14.76 2.28
CA GLU A 103 -2.23 15.34 3.49
C GLU A 103 -1.04 14.60 4.10
N ARG A 104 0.16 15.02 3.67
CA ARG A 104 1.33 14.98 4.54
C ARG A 104 0.87 15.55 5.89
N PRO A 105 0.91 14.81 7.01
CA PRO A 105 0.67 15.43 8.31
C PRO A 105 1.65 16.60 8.37
N ALA A 106 1.14 17.82 8.53
CA ALA A 106 2.00 18.97 8.75
C ALA A 106 2.98 18.54 9.82
N VAL A 107 4.28 18.52 9.49
CA VAL A 107 5.34 18.33 10.48
C VAL A 107 5.04 19.40 11.50
N SER A 108 4.48 19.02 12.65
CA SER A 108 4.24 19.96 13.73
C SER A 108 5.63 20.46 14.08
N ALA A 109 5.90 21.70 13.70
CA ALA A 109 7.14 22.37 14.03
C ALA A 109 7.29 22.29 15.56
N PRO A 110 8.50 22.04 16.09
CA PRO A 110 8.73 22.17 17.51
C PRO A 110 8.34 23.61 17.89
N VAL A 111 7.40 23.73 18.84
CA VAL A 111 7.07 25.01 19.47
C VAL A 111 8.35 25.48 20.20
N PRO A 112 8.78 26.74 19.99
CA PRO A 112 10.00 27.28 20.60
C PRO A 112 9.92 27.35 22.13
#